data_AF-A0A0D9Y9M0-F1
#
_entry.id   AF-A0A0D9Y9M0-F1
#
_cell.length_a   1.000
_cell.length_b   1.000
_cell.length_c   1.000
_cell.angle_alpha   90.00
_cell.angle_beta   90.00
_cell.angle_gamma   90.00
#
_symmetry.space_group_name_H-M   'P 1'
#
loop_
_entity.id
_entity.type
_entity.pdbx_description
1 polymer ?
#
loop_
_entity_poly.entity_id
_entity_poly.type
_entity_poly.pdbx_seq_one_letter_code
_entity_poly.pdbx_strand_id
1 'polypeptide(L)'
;MAAASPPAEAKGDRLMAQARRELTGFWSCLLPASATYSYAAGFFEEAAKAYRLAKNWRKAALAHHEYGTYCIKMGRDCRLAAAVALWESAECHMRDFDPDDEQTARAIESDLKRSVRMLVLENQPQLAASACEELARMYVARRRWTEAREWFTRLNTIIHVTLCGIFFSHYNSIILVLRSQC
;
A
#
# COMPACT_ATOMS: atom_id res chain seq x y z
N MET A 1 -3.98 18.11 -31.62
CA MET A 1 -2.86 17.16 -31.79
C MET A 1 -2.55 16.60 -30.42
N ALA A 2 -2.79 15.31 -30.17
CA ALA A 2 -2.46 14.69 -28.88
C ALA A 2 -0.93 14.64 -28.74
N ALA A 3 -0.38 15.30 -27.72
CA ALA A 3 1.03 15.16 -27.39
C ALA A 3 1.32 13.68 -27.16
N ALA A 4 2.31 13.13 -27.89
CA ALA A 4 2.74 11.77 -27.66
C ALA A 4 3.16 11.61 -26.20
N SER A 5 2.52 10.69 -25.46
CA SER A 5 2.85 10.41 -24.07
C SER A 5 4.34 10.11 -23.95
N PRO A 6 5.04 10.60 -22.90
CA PRO A 6 6.46 10.32 -22.72
C PRO A 6 6.71 8.80 -22.78
N PRO A 7 7.87 8.36 -23.31
CA PRO A 7 8.11 6.94 -23.62
C PRO A 7 7.93 6.01 -22.41
N ALA A 8 8.20 6.52 -21.20
CA ALA A 8 7.95 5.80 -19.94
C ALA A 8 6.46 5.65 -19.62
N GLU A 9 5.63 6.67 -19.88
CA GLU A 9 4.18 6.57 -19.66
C GLU A 9 3.53 5.59 -20.64
N ALA A 10 3.91 5.64 -21.92
CA ALA A 10 3.44 4.67 -22.91
C ALA A 10 3.86 3.24 -22.57
N LYS A 11 5.06 3.05 -21.97
CA LYS A 11 5.48 1.75 -21.42
C LYS A 11 4.55 1.32 -20.28
N GLY A 12 4.25 2.21 -19.33
CA GLY A 12 3.32 1.95 -18.24
C GLY A 12 1.92 1.54 -18.74
N ASP A 13 1.39 2.24 -19.74
CA ASP A 13 0.07 1.95 -20.32
C ASP A 13 0.02 0.54 -20.95
N ARG A 14 1.09 0.14 -21.64
CA ARG A 14 1.21 -1.21 -22.22
C ARG A 14 1.28 -2.29 -21.15
N LEU A 15 2.05 -2.06 -20.09
CA LEU A 15 2.19 -3.00 -18.97
C LEU A 15 0.89 -3.15 -18.19
N MET A 16 0.16 -2.05 -17.92
CA MET A 16 -1.17 -2.11 -17.32
C MET A 16 -2.15 -2.92 -18.17
N ALA A 17 -2.16 -2.68 -19.49
CA ALA A 17 -3.01 -3.43 -20.40
C ALA A 17 -2.66 -4.92 -20.40
N GLN A 18 -1.37 -5.27 -20.32
CA GLN A 18 -0.91 -6.64 -20.23
C GLN A 18 -1.32 -7.28 -18.90
N ALA A 19 -1.10 -6.61 -17.77
CA ALA A 19 -1.50 -7.09 -16.44
C ALA A 19 -3.00 -7.43 -16.39
N ARG A 20 -3.84 -6.52 -16.89
CA ARG A 20 -5.30 -6.74 -16.96
C ARG A 20 -5.66 -7.92 -17.87
N ARG A 21 -4.98 -8.06 -19.01
CA ARG A 21 -5.19 -9.21 -19.92
C ARG A 21 -4.80 -10.53 -19.28
N GLU A 22 -3.74 -10.60 -18.48
CA GLU A 22 -3.40 -11.84 -17.77
C GLU A 22 -4.47 -12.22 -16.73
N LEU A 23 -5.08 -11.21 -16.10
CA LEU A 23 -6.11 -11.42 -15.08
C LEU A 23 -7.50 -11.73 -15.63
N THR A 24 -7.84 -11.26 -16.83
CA THR A 24 -9.17 -11.46 -17.45
C THR A 24 -9.14 -12.29 -18.73
N GLY A 25 -7.94 -12.71 -19.15
CA GLY A 25 -7.72 -13.40 -20.43
C GLY A 25 -8.01 -14.89 -20.36
N PHE A 26 -7.85 -15.56 -21.49
CA PHE A 26 -8.09 -16.99 -21.63
C PHE A 26 -7.33 -17.84 -20.60
N TRP A 27 -6.11 -17.45 -20.24
CA TRP A 27 -5.30 -18.12 -19.23
C TRP A 27 -5.88 -18.04 -17.81
N SER A 28 -6.66 -16.98 -17.50
CA SER A 28 -7.34 -16.85 -16.21
C SER A 28 -8.42 -17.91 -15.97
N CYS A 29 -8.96 -18.51 -17.05
CA CYS A 29 -9.93 -19.60 -17.01
C CYS A 29 -9.27 -20.99 -16.91
N LEU A 30 -8.00 -21.11 -17.31
CA LEU A 30 -7.29 -22.39 -17.42
C LEU A 30 -6.29 -22.63 -16.29
N LEU A 31 -5.71 -21.55 -15.75
CA LEU A 31 -4.71 -21.62 -14.70
C LEU A 31 -5.33 -21.33 -13.33
N PRO A 32 -4.76 -21.90 -12.24
CA PRO A 32 -5.11 -21.49 -10.89
C PRO A 32 -4.92 -19.98 -10.73
N ALA A 33 -5.82 -19.33 -9.99
CA ALA A 33 -5.77 -17.88 -9.75
C ALA A 33 -4.43 -17.40 -9.16
N SER A 34 -3.71 -18.26 -8.43
CA SER A 34 -2.40 -17.96 -7.87
C SER A 34 -1.31 -17.80 -8.93
N ALA A 35 -1.37 -18.58 -10.02
CA ALA A 35 -0.41 -18.52 -11.10
C ALA A 35 -0.64 -17.30 -11.99
N THR A 36 -1.89 -16.98 -12.35
CA THR A 36 -2.19 -15.78 -13.15
C THR A 36 -1.85 -14.49 -12.40
N TYR A 37 -2.03 -14.50 -11.08
CA TYR A 37 -1.69 -13.39 -10.22
C TYR A 37 -0.17 -13.12 -10.14
N SER A 38 0.67 -14.15 -10.00
CA SER A 38 2.13 -13.94 -9.90
C SER A 38 2.69 -13.31 -11.17
N TYR A 39 2.16 -13.69 -12.34
CA TYR A 39 2.50 -13.05 -13.61
C TYR A 39 1.99 -11.62 -13.69
N ALA A 40 0.74 -11.36 -13.31
CA ALA A 40 0.17 -10.01 -13.34
C ALA A 40 0.87 -9.04 -12.38
N ALA A 41 1.32 -9.52 -11.22
CA ALA A 41 2.01 -8.72 -10.20
C ALA A 41 3.24 -7.99 -10.75
N GLY A 42 4.10 -8.71 -11.49
CA GLY A 42 5.29 -8.12 -12.10
C GLY A 42 4.96 -7.00 -13.08
N PHE A 43 3.88 -7.17 -13.88
CA PHE A 43 3.43 -6.14 -14.80
C PHE A 43 2.90 -4.88 -14.10
N PHE A 44 2.14 -5.03 -13.01
CA PHE A 44 1.70 -3.86 -12.22
C PHE A 44 2.86 -3.11 -11.58
N GLU A 45 3.83 -3.83 -11.01
CA GLU A 45 5.00 -3.23 -10.38
C GLU A 45 5.85 -2.46 -11.40
N GLU A 46 6.13 -3.07 -12.56
CA GLU A 46 6.85 -2.40 -13.63
C GLU A 46 6.08 -1.20 -14.21
N ALA A 47 4.75 -1.31 -14.32
CA ALA A 47 3.90 -0.21 -14.78
C ALA A 47 3.98 0.97 -13.81
N ALA A 48 3.85 0.71 -12.51
CA ALA A 48 3.95 1.72 -11.47
C ALA A 48 5.32 2.43 -11.50
N LYS A 49 6.42 1.67 -11.63
CA LYS A 49 7.77 2.23 -11.80
C LYS A 49 7.86 3.12 -13.04
N ALA A 50 7.31 2.68 -14.17
CA ALA A 50 7.30 3.45 -15.41
C ALA A 50 6.52 4.76 -15.28
N TYR A 51 5.35 4.74 -14.61
CA TYR A 51 4.58 5.95 -14.34
C TYR A 51 5.28 6.91 -13.37
N ARG A 52 5.96 6.40 -12.33
CA ARG A 52 6.78 7.22 -11.43
C ARG A 52 7.93 7.91 -12.18
N LEU A 53 8.59 7.21 -13.09
CA LEU A 53 9.62 7.80 -13.97
C LEU A 53 9.05 8.89 -14.88
N ALA A 54 7.82 8.72 -15.35
CA ALA A 54 7.10 9.73 -16.13
C ALA A 54 6.51 10.87 -15.26
N LYS A 55 6.68 10.82 -13.94
CA LYS A 55 6.04 11.73 -12.96
C LYS A 55 4.52 11.77 -13.06
N ASN A 56 3.89 10.72 -13.57
CA ASN A 56 2.45 10.58 -13.60
C ASN A 56 1.97 9.82 -12.36
N TRP A 57 1.84 10.55 -11.24
CA TRP A 57 1.50 9.95 -9.95
C TRP A 57 0.09 9.36 -9.90
N ARG A 58 -0.87 9.93 -10.65
CA ARG A 58 -2.24 9.41 -10.74
C ARG A 58 -2.26 8.01 -11.37
N LYS A 59 -1.54 7.80 -12.47
CA LYS A 59 -1.45 6.48 -13.10
C LYS A 59 -0.62 5.49 -12.27
N ALA A 60 0.43 5.97 -11.60
CA ALA A 60 1.19 5.14 -10.66
C ALA A 60 0.30 4.63 -9.52
N ALA A 61 -0.49 5.52 -8.91
CA ALA A 61 -1.42 5.17 -7.85
C ALA A 61 -2.46 4.15 -8.32
N LEU A 62 -3.04 4.36 -9.51
CA LEU A 62 -4.00 3.41 -10.10
C LEU A 62 -3.40 2.00 -10.29
N ALA A 63 -2.15 1.91 -10.74
CA ALA A 63 -1.47 0.62 -10.90
C ALA A 63 -1.34 -0.13 -9.56
N HIS A 64 -0.92 0.58 -8.50
CA HIS A 64 -0.84 0.02 -7.16
C HIS A 64 -2.22 -0.33 -6.58
N HIS A 65 -3.24 0.51 -6.80
CA HIS A 65 -4.61 0.27 -6.34
C HIS A 65 -5.23 -0.98 -6.97
N GLU A 66 -5.09 -1.14 -8.29
CA GLU A 66 -5.58 -2.32 -8.99
C GLU A 66 -4.88 -3.58 -8.48
N TYR A 67 -3.55 -3.55 -8.40
CA TYR A 67 -2.78 -4.65 -7.86
C TYR A 67 -3.27 -5.04 -6.45
N GLY A 68 -3.35 -4.08 -5.52
CA GLY A 68 -3.82 -4.32 -4.16
C GLY A 68 -5.25 -4.86 -4.09
N THR A 69 -6.14 -4.39 -4.95
CA THR A 69 -7.52 -4.89 -5.06
C THR A 69 -7.56 -6.35 -5.52
N TYR A 70 -6.68 -6.75 -6.44
CA TYR A 70 -6.54 -8.14 -6.84
C TYR A 70 -5.93 -9.00 -5.73
N CYS A 71 -4.88 -8.53 -5.04
CA CYS A 71 -4.30 -9.23 -3.90
C CYS A 71 -5.36 -9.59 -2.83
N ILE A 72 -6.33 -8.70 -2.61
CA ILE A 72 -7.41 -8.94 -1.65
C ILE A 72 -8.31 -10.11 -2.08
N LYS A 73 -8.60 -10.22 -3.37
CA LYS A 73 -9.40 -11.33 -3.91
C LYS A 73 -8.70 -12.68 -3.75
N MET A 74 -7.37 -12.68 -3.71
CA MET A 74 -6.54 -13.87 -3.47
C MET A 74 -6.55 -14.33 -2.01
N GLY A 75 -7.07 -13.51 -1.09
CA GLY A 75 -7.26 -13.91 0.30
C GLY A 75 -6.01 -13.70 1.17
N ARG A 76 -5.84 -14.57 2.18
CA ARG A 76 -4.90 -14.34 3.29
C ARG A 76 -3.45 -14.27 2.85
N ASP A 77 -3.03 -15.12 1.92
CA ASP A 77 -1.61 -15.24 1.53
C ASP A 77 -1.09 -13.98 0.83
N CYS A 78 -1.98 -13.17 0.26
CA CYS A 78 -1.65 -11.91 -0.40
C CYS A 78 -2.00 -10.69 0.44
N ARG A 79 -2.39 -10.85 1.72
CA ARG A 79 -2.86 -9.73 2.56
C ARG A 79 -1.79 -8.67 2.78
N LEU A 80 -0.55 -9.08 3.04
CA LEU A 80 0.56 -8.14 3.22
C LEU A 80 0.83 -7.36 1.93
N ALA A 81 0.91 -8.06 0.79
CA ALA A 81 1.09 -7.44 -0.52
C ALA A 81 -0.04 -6.45 -0.85
N ALA A 82 -1.29 -6.82 -0.56
CA ALA A 82 -2.45 -5.94 -0.69
C ALA A 82 -2.28 -4.66 0.13
N ALA A 83 -1.86 -4.81 1.39
CA ALA A 83 -1.74 -3.70 2.31
C ALA A 83 -0.66 -2.70 1.87
N VAL A 84 0.50 -3.22 1.44
CA VAL A 84 1.61 -2.40 0.91
C VAL A 84 1.19 -1.70 -0.37
N ALA A 85 0.56 -2.40 -1.31
CA ALA A 85 0.12 -1.80 -2.57
C ALA A 85 -0.90 -0.66 -2.35
N LEU A 86 -1.86 -0.83 -1.45
CA LEU A 86 -2.81 0.25 -1.12
C LEU A 86 -2.12 1.44 -0.43
N TRP A 87 -1.09 1.20 0.37
CA TRP A 87 -0.30 2.28 0.97
C TRP A 87 0.53 3.04 -0.10
N GLU A 88 1.17 2.32 -1.01
CA GLU A 88 1.92 2.92 -2.14
C GLU A 88 1.01 3.68 -3.11
N SER A 89 -0.22 3.18 -3.34
CA SER A 89 -1.28 3.89 -4.07
C SER A 89 -1.56 5.25 -3.45
N ALA A 90 -1.82 5.26 -2.15
CA ALA A 90 -2.06 6.48 -1.39
C ALA A 90 -0.84 7.41 -1.38
N GLU A 91 0.38 6.88 -1.21
CA GLU A 91 1.61 7.67 -1.26
C GLU A 91 1.76 8.39 -2.61
N CYS A 92 1.48 7.68 -3.71
CA CYS A 92 1.51 8.28 -5.05
C CYS A 92 0.46 9.40 -5.17
N HIS A 93 -0.78 9.17 -4.75
CA HIS A 93 -1.82 10.21 -4.78
C HIS A 93 -1.48 11.41 -3.88
N MET A 94 -0.76 11.21 -2.78
CA MET A 94 -0.34 12.27 -1.87
C MET A 94 0.70 13.23 -2.47
N ARG A 95 1.42 12.85 -3.54
CA ARG A 95 2.47 13.68 -4.17
C ARG A 95 1.92 14.94 -4.83
N ASP A 96 0.78 14.83 -5.49
CA ASP A 96 0.08 15.94 -6.17
C ASP A 96 -1.31 16.15 -5.53
N PHE A 97 -1.39 16.00 -4.21
CA PHE A 97 -2.67 16.05 -3.51
C PHE A 97 -3.28 17.45 -3.52
N ASP A 98 -4.50 17.53 -4.03
CA ASP A 98 -5.36 18.69 -3.93
C ASP A 98 -6.39 18.46 -2.81
N PRO A 99 -6.37 19.26 -1.71
CA PRO A 99 -7.32 19.12 -0.61
C PRO A 99 -8.79 19.30 -0.99
N ASP A 100 -9.05 19.99 -2.11
CA ASP A 100 -10.39 20.27 -2.62
C ASP A 100 -10.90 19.15 -3.56
N ASP A 101 -10.02 18.26 -4.02
CA ASP A 101 -10.41 17.05 -4.78
C ASP A 101 -10.94 15.96 -3.84
N GLU A 102 -12.24 16.05 -3.57
CA GLU A 102 -12.95 15.09 -2.72
C GLU A 102 -12.83 13.64 -3.21
N GLN A 103 -12.79 13.41 -4.52
CA GLN A 103 -12.76 12.06 -5.07
C GLN A 103 -11.41 11.40 -4.80
N THR A 104 -10.32 12.13 -5.05
CA THR A 104 -8.96 11.65 -4.72
C THR A 104 -8.79 11.49 -3.21
N ALA A 105 -9.29 12.44 -2.41
CA ALA A 105 -9.22 12.33 -0.95
C ALA A 105 -9.95 11.09 -0.41
N ARG A 106 -11.13 10.77 -0.94
CA ARG A 106 -11.87 9.55 -0.56
C ARG A 106 -11.14 8.27 -0.95
N ALA A 107 -10.49 8.26 -2.11
CA ALA A 107 -9.70 7.12 -2.56
C ALA A 107 -8.50 6.88 -1.62
N ILE A 108 -7.72 7.94 -1.32
CA ILE A 108 -6.61 7.90 -0.35
C ILE A 108 -7.11 7.42 1.03
N GLU A 109 -8.19 8.01 1.54
CA GLU A 109 -8.75 7.67 2.85
C GLU A 109 -9.15 6.19 2.93
N SER A 110 -9.83 5.69 1.88
CA SER A 110 -10.24 4.29 1.78
C SER A 110 -9.03 3.33 1.74
N ASP A 111 -8.05 3.62 0.87
CA ASP A 111 -6.86 2.80 0.67
C ASP A 111 -6.01 2.73 1.95
N LEU A 112 -5.74 3.87 2.59
CA LEU A 112 -4.96 3.94 3.84
C LEU A 112 -5.68 3.24 4.99
N LYS A 113 -7.00 3.47 5.18
CA LYS A 113 -7.77 2.78 6.22
C LYS A 113 -7.73 1.26 6.03
N ARG A 114 -7.80 0.79 4.78
CA ARG A 114 -7.75 -0.64 4.46
C ARG A 114 -6.35 -1.21 4.66
N SER A 115 -5.33 -0.49 4.23
CA SER A 115 -3.92 -0.83 4.45
C SER A 115 -3.59 -0.98 5.94
N VAL A 116 -3.92 0.02 6.78
CA VAL A 116 -3.67 -0.03 8.23
C VAL A 116 -4.29 -1.27 8.86
N ARG A 117 -5.56 -1.58 8.55
CA ARG A 117 -6.23 -2.77 9.09
C ARG A 117 -5.47 -4.05 8.74
N MET A 118 -5.00 -4.17 7.51
CA MET A 118 -4.26 -5.37 7.05
C MET A 118 -2.86 -5.44 7.65
N LEU A 119 -2.13 -4.32 7.73
CA LEU A 119 -0.78 -4.26 8.30
C LEU A 119 -0.79 -4.62 9.80
N VAL A 120 -1.80 -4.17 10.55
CA VAL A 120 -1.97 -4.57 11.96
C VAL A 120 -2.23 -6.07 12.08
N LEU A 121 -3.06 -6.66 11.21
CA LEU A 121 -3.34 -8.10 11.21
C LEU A 121 -2.12 -8.95 10.81
N GLU A 122 -1.26 -8.44 9.94
CA GLU A 122 -0.01 -9.09 9.51
C GLU A 122 1.18 -8.78 10.44
N ASN A 123 0.92 -8.15 11.59
CA ASN A 123 1.93 -7.78 12.58
C ASN A 123 3.09 -6.95 12.00
N GLN A 124 2.74 -5.97 11.16
CA GLN A 124 3.67 -4.99 10.56
C GLN A 124 3.43 -3.59 11.12
N PRO A 125 3.74 -3.34 12.41
CA PRO A 125 3.36 -2.10 13.07
C PRO A 125 4.11 -0.86 12.55
N GLN A 126 5.33 -1.01 12.02
CA GLN A 126 6.10 0.12 11.46
C GLN A 126 5.45 0.65 10.17
N LEU A 127 5.01 -0.26 9.30
CA LEU A 127 4.26 0.11 8.10
C LEU A 127 2.88 0.64 8.46
N ALA A 128 2.19 0.04 9.44
CA ALA A 128 0.89 0.51 9.91
C ALA A 128 0.99 1.94 10.49
N ALA A 129 2.07 2.26 11.20
CA ALA A 129 2.37 3.59 11.68
C ALA A 129 2.57 4.57 10.52
N SER A 130 3.38 4.21 9.52
CA SER A 130 3.60 5.06 8.33
C SER A 130 2.30 5.37 7.59
N ALA A 131 1.42 4.37 7.43
CA ALA A 131 0.11 4.57 6.81
C ALA A 131 -0.84 5.43 7.67
N CYS A 132 -0.79 5.31 9.01
CA CYS A 132 -1.52 6.21 9.92
C CYS A 132 -1.04 7.67 9.82
N GLU A 133 0.27 7.88 9.68
CA GLU A 133 0.85 9.21 9.53
C GLU A 133 0.40 9.87 8.23
N GLU A 134 0.48 9.17 7.09
CA GLU A 134 0.01 9.71 5.81
C GLU A 134 -1.48 10.06 5.85
N LEU A 135 -2.29 9.24 6.52
CA LEU A 135 -3.72 9.49 6.68
C LEU A 135 -3.98 10.73 7.55
N ALA A 136 -3.20 10.91 8.63
CA ALA A 136 -3.29 12.10 9.47
C ALA A 136 -2.87 13.37 8.71
N ARG A 137 -1.79 13.30 7.90
CA ARG A 137 -1.35 14.42 7.03
C ARG A 137 -2.43 14.83 6.03
N MET A 138 -3.10 13.87 5.41
CA MET A 138 -4.24 14.15 4.51
C MET A 138 -5.36 14.90 5.26
N TYR A 139 -5.75 14.47 6.46
CA TYR A 139 -6.77 15.17 7.24
C TYR A 139 -6.35 16.58 7.66
N VAL A 140 -5.07 16.78 8.01
CA VAL A 140 -4.52 18.11 8.32
C VAL A 140 -4.62 19.02 7.10
N ALA A 141 -4.23 18.55 5.92
CA ALA A 141 -4.33 19.31 4.68
C ALA A 141 -5.78 19.74 4.38
N ARG A 142 -6.75 18.89 4.72
CA ARG A 142 -8.19 19.17 4.60
C ARG A 142 -8.81 19.91 5.79
N ARG A 143 -8.01 20.34 6.77
CA ARG A 143 -8.45 21.01 8.01
C ARG A 143 -9.45 20.20 8.85
N ARG A 144 -9.40 18.87 8.74
CA ARG A 144 -10.20 17.90 9.52
C ARG A 144 -9.46 17.51 10.79
N TRP A 145 -9.34 18.47 11.71
CA TRP A 145 -8.47 18.37 12.89
C TRP A 145 -8.86 17.25 13.86
N THR A 146 -10.15 16.98 14.00
CA THR A 146 -10.69 15.92 14.86
C THR A 146 -10.22 14.54 14.42
N GLU A 147 -10.33 14.26 13.13
CA GLU A 147 -9.91 12.99 12.54
C GLU A 147 -8.39 12.87 12.53
N ALA A 148 -7.66 13.94 12.19
CA ALA A 148 -6.20 13.96 12.28
C ALA A 148 -5.72 13.56 13.68
N ARG A 149 -6.33 14.11 14.74
CA ARG A 149 -6.00 13.79 16.14
C ARG A 149 -6.28 12.32 16.48
N GLU A 150 -7.39 11.77 16.01
CA GLU A 150 -7.70 10.34 16.22
C GLU A 150 -6.61 9.44 15.63
N TRP A 151 -6.17 9.74 14.40
CA TRP A 151 -5.14 8.96 13.73
C TRP A 151 -3.75 9.13 14.32
N PHE A 152 -3.38 10.32 14.79
CA PHE A 152 -2.15 10.51 15.59
C PHE A 152 -2.20 9.74 16.91
N THR A 153 -3.37 9.63 17.54
CA THR A 153 -3.54 8.84 18.76
C THR A 153 -3.32 7.35 18.47
N ARG A 154 -3.91 6.83 17.38
CA ARG A 154 -3.69 5.43 16.93
C ARG A 154 -2.22 5.16 16.59
N LEU A 155 -1.57 6.10 15.89
CA LEU A 155 -0.15 6.04 15.59
C LEU A 155 0.68 5.86 16.87
N ASN A 156 0.44 6.69 17.88
CA ASN A 156 1.12 6.61 19.17
C ASN A 156 0.88 5.27 19.86
N THR A 157 -0.34 4.73 19.81
CA THR A 157 -0.63 3.39 20.35
C THR A 157 0.18 2.31 19.66
N ILE A 158 0.25 2.32 18.32
CA ILE A 158 1.01 1.33 17.54
C ILE A 158 2.52 1.43 17.84
N ILE A 159 3.07 2.64 17.88
CA ILE A 159 4.47 2.87 18.20
C ILE A 159 4.79 2.42 19.63
N HIS A 160 3.93 2.75 20.60
CA HIS A 160 4.12 2.35 21.99
C HIS A 160 4.11 0.82 22.16
N VAL A 161 3.19 0.11 21.50
CA VAL A 161 3.17 -1.36 21.48
C VAL A 161 4.45 -1.92 20.86
N THR A 162 4.95 -1.31 19.78
CA THR A 162 6.19 -1.73 19.13
C THR A 162 7.40 -1.56 20.06
N LEU A 163 7.52 -0.40 20.70
CA LEU A 163 8.62 -0.11 21.64
C LEU A 163 8.56 -1.05 22.85
N CYS A 164 7.39 -1.18 23.50
CA CYS A 164 7.22 -2.09 24.63
C CYS A 164 7.48 -3.56 24.26
N GLY A 165 7.08 -3.99 23.05
CA GLY A 165 7.37 -5.33 22.53
C GLY A 165 8.85 -5.60 22.32
N ILE A 166 9.60 -4.62 21.78
CA ILE A 166 11.07 -4.69 21.65
C ILE A 166 11.73 -4.78 23.03
N PHE A 167 11.29 -3.95 23.99
CA PHE A 167 11.80 -4.02 25.37
C PHE A 167 11.53 -5.37 26.03
N PHE A 168 10.34 -5.95 25.85
CA PHE A 168 10.00 -7.28 26.37
C PHE A 168 10.78 -8.42 25.70
N SER A 169 11.03 -8.33 24.40
CA SER A 169 11.83 -9.31 23.67
C SER A 169 13.29 -9.28 24.11
N HIS A 170 13.89 -8.10 24.27
CA HIS A 170 15.24 -7.97 24.79
C HIS A 170 15.35 -8.45 26.25
N TYR A 171 14.36 -8.17 27.10
CA TYR A 171 14.33 -8.68 28.47
C TYR A 171 14.25 -10.21 28.53
N ASN A 172 13.42 -10.84 27.70
CA ASN A 172 13.33 -12.31 27.66
C ASN A 172 14.60 -12.96 27.09
N SER A 173 15.23 -12.36 26.08
CA SER A 173 16.52 -12.83 25.57
C SER A 173 17.63 -12.73 26.62
N ILE A 174 17.67 -11.66 27.40
CA ILE A 174 18.64 -11.49 28.50
C ILE A 174 18.38 -12.51 29.63
N ILE A 175 17.12 -12.72 30.01
CA ILE A 175 16.74 -13.72 31.05
C ILE A 175 17.04 -15.16 30.57
N LEU A 176 16.81 -15.48 29.30
CA LEU A 176 17.13 -16.79 28.73
C LEU A 176 18.64 -17.05 28.69
N VAL A 177 19.45 -16.04 28.34
CA VAL A 177 20.92 -16.15 28.36
C VAL A 177 21.42 -16.35 29.80
N LEU A 178 20.87 -15.60 30.77
CA LEU A 178 21.24 -15.74 32.19
C LEU A 178 20.83 -17.10 32.77
N ARG A 179 19.71 -17.69 32.33
CA ARG A 179 19.29 -19.05 32.74
C ARG A 179 20.10 -20.18 32.11
N SER A 180 20.79 -19.93 30.99
CA SER A 180 21.65 -20.93 30.34
C SER A 180 23.07 -20.99 30.89
N GLN A 181 23.42 -20.08 31.80
CA GLN A 181 24.73 -19.98 32.46
C GLN A 181 24.70 -20.44 33.93
N CYS A 182 23.60 -21.02 34.39
CA CYS A 182 23.45 -21.73 35.67
C CYS A 182 23.06 -23.18 35.39
#